data_AF-A0A6L3X5S3-F1
#
_entry.id   AF-A0A6L3X5S3-F1
#
_cell.length_a   1.000
_cell.length_b   1.000
_cell.length_c   1.000
_cell.angle_alpha   90.00
_cell.angle_beta   90.00
_cell.angle_gamma   90.00
#
_symmetry.space_group_name_H-M   'P 1'
#
loop_
_entity.id
_entity.type
_entity.pdbx_description
1 polymer ?
#
loop_
_entity_poly.entity_id
_entity_poly.type
_entity_poly.pdbx_seq_one_letter_code
_entity_poly.pdbx_strand_id
1 'polypeptide(L)'
;VYLTDEVHMLSRHSFTALLKTLEEPPAHVKFLLATTDPQKLPVTILSRCLQFHLKALDVEQIRAQLEHILDEENIVHEPRALQLLARAADGSLRDALSLTDQAIASGGG
;
A
#
# COMPACT_ATOMS: atom_id res chain seq x y z
N VAL A 1 -18.17 -2.93 7.08
CA VAL A 1 -16.72 -2.68 7.24
C VAL A 1 -16.45 -1.26 6.76
N TYR A 2 -15.66 -0.48 7.49
CA TYR A 2 -15.25 0.88 7.10
C TYR A 2 -13.75 0.88 6.87
N LEU A 3 -13.32 1.23 5.66
CA LEU A 3 -11.91 1.45 5.32
C LEU A 3 -11.68 2.97 5.21
N THR A 4 -10.75 3.47 6.00
CA THR A 4 -10.32 4.87 5.94
C THR A 4 -8.84 4.91 5.60
N ASP A 5 -8.54 5.45 4.43
CA ASP A 5 -7.16 5.69 3.99
C ASP A 5 -6.65 7.04 4.48
N GLU A 6 -5.33 7.13 4.65
CA GLU A 6 -4.61 8.28 5.21
C GLU A 6 -5.30 8.90 6.43
N VAL A 7 -5.66 8.04 7.39
CA VAL A 7 -6.45 8.43 8.57
C VAL A 7 -5.79 9.57 9.37
N HIS A 8 -4.46 9.74 9.28
CA HIS A 8 -3.73 10.82 9.91
C HIS A 8 -4.09 12.23 9.38
N MET A 9 -4.76 12.31 8.22
CA MET A 9 -5.25 13.55 7.61
C MET A 9 -6.64 13.96 8.12
N LEU A 10 -7.30 13.15 8.95
CA LEU A 10 -8.61 13.49 9.49
C LEU A 10 -8.58 14.75 10.36
N SER A 11 -9.68 15.50 10.33
CA SER A 11 -9.85 16.65 11.22
C SER A 11 -9.93 16.20 12.69
N ARG A 12 -9.58 17.09 13.62
CA ARG A 12 -9.70 16.81 15.07
C ARG A 12 -11.12 16.40 15.49
N HIS A 13 -12.15 17.02 14.92
CA HIS A 13 -13.55 16.66 15.21
C HIS A 13 -13.89 15.25 14.71
N SER A 14 -13.40 14.88 13.53
CA SER A 14 -13.59 13.54 12.95
C SER A 14 -12.92 12.46 13.81
N PHE A 15 -11.72 12.74 14.34
CA PHE A 15 -11.05 11.81 15.27
C PHE A 15 -11.85 11.56 16.55
N THR A 16 -12.42 12.60 17.16
CA THR A 16 -13.25 12.45 18.37
C THR A 16 -14.49 11.60 18.11
N ALA A 17 -15.13 11.77 16.96
CA ALA A 17 -16.29 10.95 16.56
C ALA A 17 -15.88 9.48 16.33
N LEU A 18 -14.74 9.25 15.68
CA LEU A 18 -14.19 7.92 15.46
C LEU A 18 -13.85 7.22 16.79
N LEU A 19 -13.24 7.94 17.75
CA LEU A 19 -12.87 7.40 19.06
C LEU A 19 -14.07 6.82 19.82
N LYS A 20 -15.20 7.55 19.86
CA LYS A 20 -16.43 7.06 20.51
C LYS A 20 -16.89 5.73 19.92
N THR A 21 -16.76 5.58 18.60
CA THR A 21 -17.16 4.36 17.90
C THR A 21 -16.13 3.24 18.04
N LEU A 22 -14.85 3.56 18.23
CA LEU A 22 -13.80 2.57 18.49
C LEU A 22 -13.83 2.05 19.94
N GLU A 23 -14.31 2.85 20.90
CA GLU A 23 -14.47 2.43 22.29
C GLU A 23 -15.61 1.42 22.48
N GLU A 24 -16.75 1.67 21.86
CA GLU A 24 -17.91 0.79 21.90
C GLU A 24 -18.39 0.49 20.46
N PRO A 25 -17.64 -0.31 19.70
CA PRO A 25 -17.99 -0.60 18.32
C PRO A 25 -19.25 -1.46 18.26
N PRO A 26 -20.24 -1.12 17.41
CA PRO A 26 -21.35 -2.01 17.14
C PRO A 26 -20.83 -3.37 16.65
N ALA A 27 -21.44 -4.48 17.10
CA ALA A 27 -20.90 -5.83 16.86
C ALA A 27 -20.70 -6.18 15.36
N HIS A 28 -21.49 -5.57 14.47
CA HIS A 28 -21.43 -5.77 13.02
C HIS A 28 -20.44 -4.82 12.30
N VAL A 29 -19.84 -3.89 13.02
CA VAL A 29 -18.92 -2.88 12.47
C VAL A 29 -17.47 -3.34 12.68
N LYS A 30 -16.67 -3.19 11.62
CA LYS A 30 -15.23 -3.39 11.63
C LYS A 30 -14.57 -2.20 10.95
N PHE A 31 -13.52 -1.67 11.56
CA PHE A 31 -12.72 -0.57 11.03
C PHE A 31 -11.39 -1.10 10.49
N LEU A 32 -11.00 -0.62 9.33
CA LEU A 32 -9.68 -0.76 8.73
C LEU A 32 -9.14 0.64 8.52
N LEU A 33 -8.04 0.97 9.20
CA LEU A 33 -7.43 2.30 9.13
C LEU A 33 -6.06 2.16 8.48
N ALA A 34 -5.82 2.87 7.39
CA ALA A 34 -4.54 2.92 6.71
C ALA A 34 -3.91 4.31 6.88
N THR A 35 -2.59 4.34 7.04
CA THR A 35 -1.80 5.57 7.19
C THR A 35 -0.37 5.34 6.75
N THR A 36 0.22 6.31 6.07
CA THR A 36 1.66 6.36 5.79
C THR A 36 2.47 6.92 6.97
N ASP A 37 1.82 7.63 7.91
CA ASP A 37 2.45 8.25 9.07
C ASP A 37 1.71 7.92 10.37
N PRO A 38 2.06 6.80 11.05
CA PRO A 38 1.41 6.41 12.30
C PRO A 38 1.78 7.33 13.48
N GLN A 39 2.87 8.10 13.39
CA GLN A 39 3.32 8.97 14.50
C GLN A 39 2.43 10.21 14.65
N LYS A 40 1.77 10.62 13.56
CA LYS A 40 0.75 11.70 13.58
C LYS A 40 -0.57 11.26 14.22
N LEU A 41 -0.78 9.96 14.45
CA LEU A 41 -2.00 9.48 15.09
C LEU A 41 -1.95 9.65 16.61
N PRO A 42 -3.05 10.07 17.24
CA PRO A 42 -3.15 10.06 18.70
C PRO A 42 -2.95 8.65 19.26
N VAL A 43 -2.21 8.54 20.36
CA VAL A 43 -1.99 7.26 21.08
C VAL A 43 -3.29 6.56 21.45
N THR A 44 -4.39 7.32 21.63
CA THR A 44 -5.71 6.80 21.94
C THR A 44 -6.33 5.96 20.81
N ILE A 45 -6.02 6.27 19.54
CA ILE A 45 -6.40 5.43 18.39
C ILE A 45 -5.51 4.19 18.37
N LEU A 46 -4.18 4.39 18.48
CA LEU A 46 -3.19 3.31 18.42
C LEU A 46 -3.42 2.24 19.48
N SER A 47 -3.86 2.62 20.69
CA SER A 47 -4.13 1.67 21.79
C SER A 47 -5.43 0.87 21.63
N ARG A 48 -6.31 1.27 20.71
CA ARG A 48 -7.62 0.63 20.46
C ARG A 48 -7.66 -0.14 19.13
N CYS A 49 -6.55 -0.16 18.39
CA CYS A 49 -6.44 -0.84 17.11
C CYS A 49 -5.36 -1.92 17.17
N LEU A 50 -5.61 -3.05 16.51
CA LEU A 50 -4.54 -3.98 16.18
C LEU A 50 -3.71 -3.38 15.04
N GLN A 51 -2.42 -3.16 15.30
CA GLN A 51 -1.52 -2.49 14.36
C GLN A 51 -0.78 -3.52 13.51
N PHE A 52 -0.87 -3.36 12.20
CA PHE A 52 -0.06 -4.10 11.24
C PHE A 52 0.86 -3.12 10.51
N HIS A 53 2.16 -3.34 10.62
CA HIS A 53 3.14 -2.59 9.86
C HIS A 53 3.51 -3.39 8.61
N LEU A 54 3.04 -2.93 7.46
CA LEU A 54 3.41 -3.51 6.18
C LEU A 54 4.80 -3.01 5.79
N LYS A 55 5.74 -3.93 5.62
CA LYS A 55 7.09 -3.60 5.19
C LYS A 55 7.10 -3.36 3.68
N ALA A 56 7.98 -2.46 3.25
CA ALA A 56 8.36 -2.36 1.85
C ALA A 56 8.86 -3.72 1.34
N LEU A 57 8.55 -4.04 0.09
CA LEU A 57 9.01 -5.27 -0.54
C LEU A 57 10.50 -5.16 -0.86
N ASP A 58 11.20 -6.28 -0.83
CA ASP A 58 12.56 -6.32 -1.34
C ASP A 58 12.57 -6.31 -2.88
N VAL A 59 13.74 -6.00 -3.45
CA VAL A 59 13.92 -5.88 -4.91
C VAL A 59 13.61 -7.21 -5.62
N GLU A 60 13.92 -8.35 -5.00
CA GLU A 60 13.73 -9.65 -5.63
C GLU A 60 12.26 -10.06 -5.64
N GLN A 61 11.52 -9.74 -4.58
CA GLN A 61 10.07 -9.90 -4.49
C GLN A 61 9.37 -9.09 -5.58
N ILE A 62 9.75 -7.82 -5.77
CA ILE A 62 9.18 -6.99 -6.84
C ILE A 62 9.56 -7.56 -8.20
N ARG A 63 10.84 -7.90 -8.43
CA ARG A 63 11.31 -8.46 -9.71
C ARG A 63 10.54 -9.72 -10.09
N ALA A 64 10.42 -10.67 -9.16
CA ALA A 64 9.70 -11.93 -9.38
C ALA A 64 8.21 -11.69 -9.65
N GLN A 65 7.60 -10.72 -8.98
CA GLN A 65 6.19 -10.37 -9.23
C GLN A 65 6.00 -9.72 -10.61
N LEU A 66 6.92 -8.85 -11.05
CA LEU A 66 6.87 -8.27 -12.40
C LEU A 66 7.06 -9.34 -13.48
N GLU A 67 8.01 -10.25 -13.29
CA GLU A 67 8.24 -11.40 -14.18
C GLU A 67 6.96 -12.23 -14.34
N HIS A 68 6.36 -12.64 -13.21
CA HIS A 68 5.11 -13.39 -13.20
C HIS A 68 3.97 -12.68 -13.94
N ILE A 69 3.78 -11.37 -13.70
CA ILE A 69 2.70 -10.60 -14.35
C ILE A 69 2.95 -10.48 -15.86
N LEU A 70 4.19 -10.21 -16.29
CA LEU A 70 4.50 -10.05 -17.71
C LEU A 70 4.43 -11.38 -18.46
N ASP A 71 4.80 -12.49 -17.82
CA ASP A 71 4.60 -13.84 -18.36
C ASP A 71 3.10 -14.14 -18.56
N GLU A 72 2.25 -13.83 -17.59
CA GLU A 72 0.79 -14.00 -17.69
C GLU A 72 0.16 -13.14 -18.79
N GLU A 73 0.65 -11.90 -18.97
CA GLU A 73 0.22 -10.97 -20.01
C GLU A 73 0.85 -11.27 -21.39
N ASN A 74 1.75 -12.26 -21.50
CA ASN A 74 2.50 -12.61 -22.71
C ASN A 74 3.34 -11.46 -23.27
N ILE A 75 3.91 -10.63 -22.40
CA ILE A 75 4.76 -9.50 -22.77
C ILE A 75 6.23 -9.92 -22.69
N VAL A 76 6.94 -9.76 -23.81
CA VAL A 76 8.37 -10.07 -23.89
C VAL A 76 9.16 -9.11 -23.01
N HIS A 77 10.07 -9.65 -22.21
CA HIS A 77 10.87 -8.86 -21.29
C HIS A 77 12.27 -9.43 -21.13
N GLU A 78 13.19 -8.60 -20.64
CA GLU A 78 14.55 -9.01 -20.32
C GLU A 78 14.75 -9.03 -18.79
N PRO A 79 15.38 -10.07 -18.21
CA PRO A 79 15.57 -10.16 -16.76
C PRO A 79 16.29 -8.95 -16.15
N ARG A 80 17.24 -8.36 -16.90
CA ARG A 80 17.97 -7.16 -16.47
C ARG A 80 17.06 -5.92 -16.42
N ALA A 81 16.10 -5.80 -17.32
CA ALA A 81 15.13 -4.70 -17.31
C ALA A 81 14.23 -4.77 -16.08
N LEU A 82 13.74 -5.96 -15.72
CA LEU A 82 12.94 -6.17 -14.52
C LEU A 82 13.71 -5.82 -13.24
N GLN A 83 15.01 -6.14 -13.18
CA GLN A 83 15.85 -5.75 -12.05
C GLN A 83 15.96 -4.22 -11.91
N LEU A 84 16.03 -3.48 -13.02
CA LEU A 84 16.09 -2.02 -13.00
C LEU A 84 14.76 -1.41 -12.56
N LEU A 85 13.64 -1.92 -13.07
CA LEU A 85 12.29 -1.50 -12.67
C LEU A 85 12.04 -1.75 -11.18
N ALA A 86 12.38 -2.95 -10.70
CA ALA A 86 12.22 -3.31 -9.29
C ALA A 86 13.06 -2.43 -8.35
N ARG A 87 14.28 -2.05 -8.74
CA ARG A 87 15.11 -1.10 -7.98
C ARG A 87 14.56 0.31 -8.01
N ALA A 88 14.04 0.76 -9.16
CA ALA A 88 13.49 2.10 -9.32
C ALA A 88 12.19 2.30 -8.51
N ALA A 89 11.47 1.20 -8.23
CA ALA A 89 10.22 1.20 -7.48
C ALA A 89 10.38 1.35 -5.96
N ASP A 90 11.61 1.29 -5.42
CA ASP A 90 11.94 1.51 -4.01
C ASP A 90 11.00 0.81 -3.01
N GLY A 91 10.69 -0.47 -3.27
CA GLY A 91 9.86 -1.29 -2.39
C GLY A 91 8.35 -1.15 -2.57
N SER A 92 7.89 -0.31 -3.50
CA SER A 92 6.48 -0.12 -3.87
C SER A 92 6.13 -0.91 -5.12
N LEU A 93 5.36 -2.01 -4.98
CA LEU A 93 4.89 -2.77 -6.13
C LEU A 93 4.00 -1.93 -7.08
N ARG A 94 3.24 -0.98 -6.52
CA ARG A 94 2.40 -0.07 -7.30
C ARG A 94 3.25 0.79 -8.24
N ASP A 95 4.35 1.33 -7.74
CA ASP A 95 5.25 2.16 -8.54
C ASP A 95 6.00 1.31 -9.56
N ALA A 96 6.37 0.07 -9.18
CA ALA A 96 6.97 -0.90 -10.09
C ALA A 96 6.09 -1.17 -11.33
N LEU A 97 4.80 -1.42 -11.11
CA LEU A 97 3.84 -1.64 -12.20
C LEU A 97 3.65 -0.38 -13.03
N SER A 98 3.52 0.79 -12.39
CA SER A 98 3.38 2.06 -13.10
C SER A 98 4.59 2.37 -14.00
N LEU A 99 5.80 2.05 -13.54
CA LEU A 99 7.03 2.18 -14.34
C LEU A 99 7.09 1.13 -15.47
N THR A 100 6.59 -0.08 -15.22
CA THR A 100 6.52 -1.15 -16.22
C THR A 100 5.59 -0.76 -17.36
N ASP A 101 4.41 -0.23 -17.07
CA ASP A 101 3.47 0.28 -18.07
C ASP A 101 4.10 1.40 -18.92
N GLN A 102 4.83 2.32 -18.28
CA GLN A 102 5.57 3.38 -18.99
C GLN A 102 6.66 2.82 -19.90
N ALA A 103 7.37 1.77 -19.46
CA ALA A 103 8.41 1.11 -20.25
C ALA A 103 7.81 0.42 -21.48
N ILE A 104 6.67 -0.27 -21.33
CA ILE A 104 5.94 -0.90 -22.45
C ILE A 104 5.48 0.16 -23.45
N ALA A 105 4.83 1.22 -22.97
CA ALA A 105 4.33 2.31 -23.82
C ALA A 105 5.46 3.03 -24.59
N SER A 106 6.64 3.17 -23.98
CA SER A 106 7.80 3.83 -24.60
C SER A 106 8.61 2.89 -25.50
N GLY A 107 8.58 1.58 -25.24
CA GLY A 107 9.31 0.54 -25.96
C GLY A 107 8.65 0.05 -27.25
N GLY A 108 7.40 0.44 -27.49
CA GLY A 108 6.65 0.09 -28.70
C GLY A 108 5.71 -1.11 -28.58
N GLY A 109 5.39 -1.54 -27.35
CA GLY A 109 4.57 -2.72 -27.08
C GLY A 109 5.42 -3.98 -26.90
#